data_AF-A0A6N7VL09-F1
#
_entry.id   AF-A0A6N7VL09-F1
#
_cell.length_a   1.000
_cell.length_b   1.000
_cell.length_c   1.000
_cell.angle_alpha   90.00
_cell.angle_beta   90.00
_cell.angle_gamma   90.00
#
_symmetry.space_group_name_H-M   'P 1'
#
loop_
_entity.id
_entity.type
_entity.pdbx_description
1 polymer ?
#
loop_
_entity_poly.entity_id
_entity_poly.type
_entity_poly.pdbx_seq_one_letter_code
_entity_poly.pdbx_strand_id
1 'polypeptide(L)'
;MKILLFILLSFYSFAFEFSPMGFDKRLDTGEGYGEFQYTNSTLDVQRYKISILDNGKENNISQYVSVYPKILTVKPKSVGVIKIYVQTPPTLKKGLYGFILRSEGVPVPFLQKRESGKLTPAVSMKTAVNLEMQAYVGEVGNEFEISNEKIVTKETKDGKNKKYYTAKLKNKNGRGYELGVCFLDSVGSIISVIPKGRLGNNGELTLEEEIPKLAEYISFYDYNNQVFVCQKIRIIM
;
A
#
# COMPACT_ATOMS: atom_id res chain seq x y z
N MET A 1 -1.18 -4.50 42.02
CA MET A 1 -0.77 -5.71 41.29
C MET A 1 -1.34 -5.79 39.86
N LYS A 2 -2.65 -5.58 39.64
CA LYS A 2 -3.26 -5.63 38.28
C LYS A 2 -2.69 -4.61 37.28
N ILE A 3 -2.45 -3.37 37.72
CA ILE A 3 -1.87 -2.30 36.87
C ILE A 3 -0.40 -2.57 36.54
N LEU A 4 0.38 -3.09 37.50
CA LEU A 4 1.78 -3.43 37.29
C LEU A 4 1.95 -4.59 36.30
N LEU A 5 1.06 -5.60 36.37
CA LEU A 5 1.01 -6.70 35.40
C LEU A 5 0.63 -6.20 34.00
N PHE A 6 -0.33 -5.26 33.90
CA PHE A 6 -0.72 -4.63 32.63
C PHE A 6 0.44 -3.83 32.00
N ILE A 7 1.17 -3.06 32.80
CA ILE A 7 2.35 -2.30 32.35
C ILE A 7 3.47 -3.26 31.92
N LEU A 8 3.75 -4.33 32.68
CA LEU A 8 4.75 -5.34 32.32
C LEU A 8 4.40 -6.11 31.03
N LEU A 9 3.11 -6.36 30.76
CA LEU A 9 2.65 -7.00 29.53
C LEU A 9 2.70 -6.06 28.32
N SER A 10 2.59 -4.73 28.53
CA SER A 10 2.62 -3.74 27.45
C SER A 10 3.97 -3.62 26.74
N PHE A 11 5.07 -4.08 27.35
CA PHE A 11 6.41 -4.07 26.75
C PHE A 11 6.59 -5.13 25.64
N TYR A 12 5.71 -6.13 25.54
CA TYR A 12 5.72 -7.08 24.42
C TYR A 12 4.90 -6.53 23.25
N SER A 13 5.37 -5.40 22.71
CA SER A 13 4.86 -4.87 21.45
C SER A 13 5.39 -5.74 20.31
N PHE A 14 4.57 -6.67 19.83
CA PHE A 14 4.87 -7.42 18.60
C PHE A 14 4.73 -6.47 17.41
N ALA A 15 5.87 -6.00 16.90
CA ALA A 15 5.91 -5.24 15.66
C ALA A 15 5.81 -6.21 14.47
N PHE A 16 4.61 -6.35 13.90
CA PHE A 16 4.45 -6.84 12.53
C PHE A 16 4.47 -5.62 11.61
N GLU A 17 5.52 -5.50 10.81
CA GLU A 17 5.67 -4.42 9.87
C GLU A 17 5.74 -4.99 8.45
N PHE A 18 4.82 -4.52 7.61
CA PHE A 18 4.58 -5.02 6.27
C PHE A 18 4.33 -3.86 5.31
N SER A 19 5.01 -3.87 4.17
CA SER A 19 4.89 -2.82 3.16
C SER A 19 5.10 -3.37 1.74
N PRO A 20 4.39 -2.87 0.71
CA PRO A 20 3.27 -1.94 0.79
C PRO A 20 2.00 -2.61 1.33
N MET A 21 1.03 -1.84 1.85
CA MET A 21 -0.20 -2.39 2.43
C MET A 21 -1.21 -2.94 1.42
N GLY A 22 -0.96 -2.83 0.11
CA GLY A 22 -1.86 -3.32 -0.93
C GLY A 22 -1.09 -3.74 -2.18
N PHE A 23 -1.70 -4.61 -2.97
CA PHE A 23 -1.15 -5.07 -4.24
C PHE A 23 -1.47 -4.08 -5.37
N ASP A 24 -2.75 -3.75 -5.54
CA ASP A 24 -3.30 -2.72 -6.43
C ASP A 24 -2.78 -2.80 -7.88
N LYS A 25 -2.43 -4.00 -8.35
CA LYS A 25 -1.83 -4.18 -9.69
C LYS A 25 -2.88 -4.32 -10.78
N ARG A 26 -2.55 -3.74 -11.94
CA ARG A 26 -3.22 -3.98 -13.21
C ARG A 26 -2.80 -5.34 -13.79
N LEU A 27 -3.78 -6.13 -14.21
CA LEU A 27 -3.57 -7.53 -14.62
C LEU A 27 -3.54 -7.73 -16.14
N ASP A 28 -4.11 -6.82 -16.93
CA ASP A 28 -4.22 -6.89 -18.40
C ASP A 28 -3.03 -6.29 -19.14
N THR A 29 -2.09 -5.64 -18.44
CA THR A 29 -0.88 -5.04 -19.02
C THR A 29 0.38 -5.88 -18.79
N GLY A 30 0.24 -7.09 -18.24
CA GLY A 30 1.38 -7.95 -17.89
C GLY A 30 2.05 -7.59 -16.54
N GLU A 31 1.48 -6.67 -15.77
CA GLU A 31 2.05 -6.12 -14.53
C GLU A 31 1.50 -6.77 -13.25
N GLY A 32 1.05 -8.02 -13.34
CA GLY A 32 0.54 -8.81 -12.21
C GLY A 32 1.62 -9.24 -11.20
N TYR A 33 2.62 -8.42 -10.93
CA TYR A 33 3.76 -8.69 -10.05
C TYR A 33 3.90 -7.63 -8.96
N GLY A 34 4.18 -8.05 -7.74
CA GLY A 34 4.42 -7.15 -6.61
C GLY A 34 5.40 -7.74 -5.59
N GLU A 35 6.24 -6.89 -5.03
CA GLU A 35 7.15 -7.25 -3.94
C GLU A 35 6.66 -6.66 -2.63
N PHE A 36 6.74 -7.45 -1.57
CA PHE A 36 6.33 -7.04 -0.23
C PHE A 36 7.44 -7.33 0.78
N GLN A 37 7.71 -6.32 1.59
CA GLN A 37 8.74 -6.30 2.61
C GLN A 37 8.14 -6.61 3.97
N TYR A 38 8.80 -7.49 4.71
CA TYR A 38 8.52 -7.81 6.11
C TYR A 38 9.72 -7.32 6.91
N THR A 39 9.51 -6.26 7.70
CA THR A 39 10.57 -5.70 8.55
C THR A 39 10.55 -6.38 9.91
N ASN A 40 11.67 -6.99 10.28
CA ASN A 40 11.87 -7.51 11.63
C ASN A 40 12.69 -6.50 12.44
N SER A 41 11.99 -5.66 13.19
CA SER A 41 12.61 -4.69 14.11
C SER A 41 13.01 -5.29 15.46
N THR A 42 12.78 -6.59 15.68
CA THR A 42 13.10 -7.28 16.95
C THR A 42 14.54 -7.81 16.97
N LEU A 43 14.95 -8.34 18.12
CA LEU A 43 16.25 -9.00 18.30
C LEU A 43 16.21 -10.51 18.00
N ASP A 44 15.03 -11.06 17.77
CA ASP A 44 14.82 -12.48 17.52
C ASP A 44 14.58 -12.74 16.04
N VAL A 45 14.88 -13.97 15.58
CA VAL A 45 14.51 -14.40 14.23
C VAL A 45 13.00 -14.56 14.16
N GLN A 46 12.39 -13.93 13.16
CA GLN A 46 10.97 -14.11 12.87
C GLN A 46 10.80 -15.01 11.65
N ARG A 47 9.82 -15.91 11.71
CA ARG A 47 9.49 -16.80 10.60
C ARG A 47 8.00 -16.71 10.31
N TYR A 48 7.68 -16.59 9.04
CA TYR A 48 6.31 -16.49 8.56
C TYR A 48 6.02 -17.60 7.57
N LYS A 49 4.87 -18.25 7.74
CA LYS A 49 4.22 -19.03 6.68
C LYS A 49 3.30 -18.11 5.92
N ILE A 50 3.56 -17.98 4.63
CA ILE A 50 2.82 -17.13 3.71
C ILE A 50 1.88 -17.99 2.89
N SER A 51 0.62 -17.57 2.75
CA SER A 51 -0.40 -18.30 2.02
C SER A 51 -1.34 -17.33 1.31
N ILE A 52 -1.80 -17.73 0.13
CA ILE A 52 -2.86 -17.06 -0.59
C ILE A 52 -4.15 -17.81 -0.28
N LEU A 53 -5.19 -17.09 0.14
CA LEU A 53 -6.50 -17.66 0.43
C LEU A 53 -7.59 -16.99 -0.43
N ASP A 54 -8.70 -17.70 -0.59
CA ASP A 54 -9.94 -17.15 -1.11
C ASP A 54 -10.44 -16.02 -0.19
N ASN A 55 -10.95 -14.94 -0.77
CA ASN A 55 -11.56 -13.82 -0.06
C ASN A 55 -13.08 -13.98 0.13
N GLY A 56 -13.67 -15.08 -0.36
CA GLY A 56 -15.09 -15.40 -0.25
C GLY A 56 -16.00 -14.52 -1.11
N LYS A 57 -15.44 -13.80 -2.09
CA LYS A 57 -16.18 -12.88 -2.97
C LYS A 57 -16.21 -13.42 -4.40
N GLU A 58 -17.22 -13.01 -5.18
CA GLU A 58 -17.35 -13.43 -6.58
C GLU A 58 -16.15 -13.03 -7.46
N ASN A 59 -15.45 -11.95 -7.07
CA ASN A 59 -14.26 -11.46 -7.75
C ASN A 59 -12.95 -12.07 -7.21
N ASN A 60 -13.01 -13.28 -6.65
CA ASN A 60 -11.81 -13.95 -6.17
C ASN A 60 -10.88 -14.38 -7.31
N ILE A 61 -9.58 -14.15 -7.12
CA ILE A 61 -8.54 -14.60 -8.06
C ILE A 61 -7.46 -15.44 -7.38
N SER A 62 -7.66 -15.90 -6.15
CA SER A 62 -6.64 -16.57 -5.34
C SER A 62 -5.99 -17.78 -6.05
N GLN A 63 -6.76 -18.51 -6.84
CA GLN A 63 -6.33 -19.65 -7.65
C GLN A 63 -5.30 -19.28 -8.74
N TYR A 64 -5.25 -18.01 -9.14
CA TYR A 64 -4.30 -17.49 -10.13
C TYR A 64 -3.08 -16.82 -9.49
N VAL A 65 -3.04 -16.71 -8.15
CA VAL A 65 -2.00 -15.98 -7.43
C VAL A 65 -0.99 -16.95 -6.83
N SER A 66 0.28 -16.68 -7.12
CA SER A 66 1.44 -17.39 -6.56
C SER A 66 2.23 -16.46 -5.66
N VAL A 67 2.81 -17.03 -4.59
CA VAL A 67 3.70 -16.31 -3.67
C VAL A 67 5.00 -17.07 -3.45
N TYR A 68 6.11 -16.34 -3.44
CA TYR A 68 7.44 -16.88 -3.19
C TYR A 68 8.28 -15.94 -2.31
N PRO A 69 8.98 -16.45 -1.28
CA PRO A 69 8.89 -17.81 -0.76
C PRO A 69 7.59 -18.03 0.04
N LYS A 70 7.14 -19.29 0.16
CA LYS A 70 6.00 -19.66 1.02
C LYS A 70 6.36 -19.67 2.51
N ILE A 71 7.64 -19.78 2.84
CA ILE A 71 8.17 -19.63 4.20
C ILE A 71 9.23 -18.54 4.14
N LEU A 72 9.01 -17.44 4.86
CA LEU A 72 9.96 -16.34 4.96
C LEU A 72 10.62 -16.39 6.34
N THR A 73 11.95 -16.42 6.40
CA THR A 73 12.70 -16.23 7.65
C THR A 73 13.40 -14.88 7.59
N VAL A 74 13.09 -13.99 8.53
CA VAL A 74 13.63 -12.64 8.61
C VAL A 74 14.55 -12.56 9.83
N LYS A 75 15.83 -12.25 9.60
CA LYS A 75 16.83 -12.12 10.66
C LYS A 75 16.50 -10.91 11.57
N PRO A 76 17.03 -10.86 12.80
CA PRO A 76 16.93 -9.68 13.64
C PRO A 76 17.38 -8.42 12.91
N LYS A 77 16.68 -7.31 13.13
CA LYS A 77 17.01 -5.98 12.57
C LYS A 77 17.21 -6.00 11.04
N SER A 78 16.37 -6.74 10.32
CA SER A 78 16.50 -6.92 8.87
C SER A 78 15.15 -6.95 8.15
N VAL A 79 15.18 -6.92 6.83
CA VAL A 79 14.01 -6.97 5.96
C VAL A 79 14.05 -8.27 5.15
N GLY A 80 12.91 -8.98 5.12
CA GLY A 80 12.68 -10.08 4.21
C GLY A 80 11.72 -9.67 3.10
N VAL A 81 11.81 -10.29 1.93
CA VAL A 81 10.97 -9.96 0.77
C VAL A 81 10.21 -11.20 0.32
N ILE A 82 8.92 -11.03 0.06
CA ILE A 82 8.14 -11.96 -0.76
C ILE A 82 7.77 -11.32 -2.08
N LYS A 83 7.51 -12.17 -3.06
CA LYS A 83 7.09 -11.84 -4.40
C LYS A 83 5.73 -12.49 -4.64
N ILE A 84 4.78 -11.69 -5.08
CA ILE A 84 3.45 -12.14 -5.49
C ILE A 84 3.35 -11.98 -7.00
N TYR A 85 2.86 -13.00 -7.67
CA TYR A 85 2.62 -13.02 -9.10
C TYR A 85 1.21 -13.54 -9.40
N VAL A 86 0.49 -12.88 -10.30
CA VAL A 86 -0.83 -13.29 -10.79
C VAL A 86 -0.70 -13.77 -12.22
N GLN A 87 -1.06 -15.03 -12.45
CA GLN A 87 -1.20 -15.61 -13.78
C GLN A 87 -2.57 -15.24 -14.34
N THR A 88 -2.68 -14.05 -14.96
CA THR A 88 -3.95 -13.55 -15.53
C THR A 88 -4.47 -14.49 -16.61
N PRO A 89 -5.60 -15.19 -16.42
CA PRO A 89 -6.19 -15.95 -17.51
C PRO A 89 -6.83 -14.98 -18.51
N PRO A 90 -6.83 -15.30 -19.82
CA PRO A 90 -7.40 -14.42 -20.87
C PRO A 90 -8.90 -14.11 -20.68
N THR A 91 -9.58 -14.87 -19.83
CA THR A 91 -11.03 -14.81 -19.59
C THR A 91 -11.44 -13.80 -18.52
N LEU A 92 -10.50 -13.16 -17.80
CA LEU A 92 -10.88 -12.15 -16.81
C LEU A 92 -11.52 -10.95 -17.50
N LYS A 93 -12.72 -10.61 -17.04
CA LYS A 93 -13.45 -9.44 -17.52
C LYS A 93 -12.87 -8.18 -16.88
N LYS A 94 -13.22 -7.02 -17.44
CA LYS A 94 -12.94 -5.72 -16.82
C LYS A 94 -13.55 -5.67 -15.41
N GLY A 95 -12.77 -5.26 -14.41
CA GLY A 95 -13.26 -5.15 -13.03
C GLY A 95 -12.19 -5.24 -11.95
N LEU A 96 -12.62 -5.09 -10.69
CA LEU A 96 -11.80 -5.29 -9.49
C LEU A 96 -11.81 -6.76 -9.08
N TYR A 97 -10.66 -7.25 -8.64
CA TYR A 97 -10.43 -8.60 -8.18
C TYR A 97 -9.71 -8.59 -6.84
N GLY A 98 -9.83 -9.68 -6.08
CA GLY A 98 -9.16 -9.77 -4.78
C GLY A 98 -8.77 -11.17 -4.35
N PHE A 99 -7.88 -11.22 -3.36
CA PHE A 99 -7.44 -12.42 -2.67
C PHE A 99 -6.95 -12.05 -1.27
N ILE A 100 -6.81 -13.03 -0.37
CA ILE A 100 -6.24 -12.80 0.96
C ILE A 100 -4.77 -13.22 0.97
N LEU A 101 -3.87 -12.31 1.34
CA LEU A 101 -2.51 -12.64 1.75
C LEU A 101 -2.49 -12.92 3.25
N ARG A 102 -2.30 -14.19 3.62
CA ARG A 102 -2.14 -14.62 5.00
C ARG A 102 -0.66 -14.73 5.36
N SER A 103 -0.29 -14.11 6.47
CA SER A 103 1.03 -14.22 7.11
C SER A 103 0.88 -14.78 8.50
N GLU A 104 1.33 -16.01 8.72
CA GLU A 104 1.24 -16.70 10.01
C GLU A 104 2.63 -16.87 10.64
N GLY A 105 2.80 -16.36 11.85
CA GLY A 105 4.02 -16.52 12.63
C GLY A 105 4.26 -17.99 12.99
N VAL A 106 5.42 -18.51 12.58
CA VAL A 106 5.88 -19.85 12.93
C VAL A 106 6.80 -19.71 14.16
N PRO A 107 6.44 -20.28 15.31
CA PRO A 107 7.29 -20.20 16.49
C PRO A 107 8.64 -20.86 16.19
N VAL A 108 9.72 -20.13 16.44
CA VAL A 108 11.07 -20.68 16.39
C VAL A 108 11.35 -21.27 17.77
N PRO A 109 11.51 -22.61 17.91
CA PRO A 109 11.79 -23.19 19.21
C PRO A 109 13.16 -22.71 19.68
N PHE A 110 13.20 -21.94 20.77
CA PHE A 110 14.44 -21.61 21.45
C PHE A 110 14.91 -22.84 22.21
N LEU A 111 16.03 -23.43 21.77
CA LEU A 111 16.78 -24.37 22.59
C LEU A 111 17.48 -23.57 23.70
N GLN A 112 16.75 -23.21 24.76
CA GLN A 112 17.42 -22.79 25.98
C GLN A 112 18.18 -24.01 26.51
N LYS A 113 19.50 -23.88 26.67
CA LYS A 113 20.27 -24.80 27.52
C LYS A 113 19.56 -24.84 28.86
N ARG A 114 18.88 -25.95 29.16
CA ARG A 114 18.27 -26.14 30.48
C ARG A 114 19.41 -26.17 31.49
N GLU A 115 19.56 -25.11 32.29
CA GLU A 115 20.15 -25.31 33.61
C GLU A 115 19.22 -26.25 34.36
N SER A 116 19.77 -27.37 34.82
CA SER A 116 19.03 -28.45 35.46
C SER A 116 18.14 -27.92 36.60
N GLY A 117 16.83 -28.13 36.50
CA GLY A 117 15.90 -28.01 37.63
C GLY A 117 14.94 -26.81 37.65
N LYS A 118 15.00 -25.86 36.71
CA LYS A 118 14.02 -24.75 36.64
C LYS A 118 13.06 -24.92 35.46
N LEU A 119 11.77 -25.04 35.77
CA LEU A 119 10.69 -25.05 34.79
C LEU A 119 10.38 -23.60 34.41
N THR A 120 11.00 -23.09 33.33
CA THR A 120 10.67 -21.76 32.80
C THR A 120 9.36 -21.87 32.02
N PRO A 121 8.25 -21.26 32.45
CA PRO A 121 7.04 -21.21 31.63
C PRO A 121 7.33 -20.42 30.36
N ALA A 122 7.18 -21.06 29.21
CA ALA A 122 7.33 -20.43 27.89
C ALA A 122 5.93 -20.25 27.28
N VAL A 123 5.47 -19.00 27.21
CA VAL A 123 4.25 -18.64 26.46
C VAL A 123 4.68 -18.25 25.05
N SER A 124 4.27 -19.01 24.04
CA SER A 124 4.45 -18.63 22.63
C SER A 124 3.16 -18.04 22.08
N MET A 125 3.17 -16.76 21.73
CA MET A 125 2.05 -16.11 21.03
C MET A 125 2.24 -16.30 19.52
N LYS A 126 1.22 -16.82 18.83
CA LYS A 126 1.18 -16.89 17.37
C LYS A 126 0.34 -15.75 16.84
N THR A 127 0.89 -14.96 15.93
CA THR A 127 0.15 -13.93 15.20
C THR A 127 -0.17 -14.46 13.80
N ALA A 128 -1.41 -14.25 13.35
CA ALA A 128 -1.82 -14.50 11.98
C ALA A 128 -2.49 -13.25 11.45
N VAL A 129 -1.93 -12.68 10.39
CA VAL A 129 -2.43 -11.47 9.75
C VAL A 129 -2.99 -11.85 8.39
N ASN A 130 -4.25 -11.49 8.14
CA ASN A 130 -4.90 -11.65 6.84
C ASN A 130 -5.08 -10.27 6.24
N LEU A 131 -4.43 -10.02 5.11
CA LEU A 131 -4.56 -8.77 4.35
C LEU A 131 -5.38 -9.05 3.09
N GLU A 132 -6.46 -8.30 2.91
CA GLU A 132 -7.18 -8.33 1.64
C GLU A 132 -6.41 -7.52 0.59
N MET A 133 -5.98 -8.21 -0.46
CA MET A 133 -5.23 -7.66 -1.58
C MET A 133 -6.16 -7.46 -2.76
N GLN A 134 -5.97 -6.35 -3.48
CA GLN A 134 -6.80 -5.97 -4.62
C GLN A 134 -5.97 -5.92 -5.90
N ALA A 135 -6.58 -6.24 -7.02
CA ALA A 135 -6.01 -6.16 -8.37
C ALA A 135 -7.12 -5.78 -9.35
N TYR A 136 -6.79 -5.41 -10.59
CA TYR A 136 -7.82 -4.99 -11.54
C TYR A 136 -7.49 -5.27 -13.00
N VAL A 137 -8.53 -5.36 -13.83
CA VAL A 137 -8.45 -5.49 -15.29
C VAL A 137 -9.15 -4.28 -15.92
N GLY A 138 -8.49 -3.64 -16.89
CA GLY A 138 -9.01 -2.46 -17.57
C GLY A 138 -9.08 -1.22 -16.68
N GLU A 139 -9.88 -0.23 -17.06
CA GLU A 139 -10.04 1.01 -16.30
C GLU A 139 -11.10 0.86 -15.19
N VAL A 140 -10.72 0.91 -13.91
CA VAL A 140 -11.66 0.79 -12.79
C VAL A 140 -11.61 2.03 -11.89
N GLY A 141 -12.77 2.70 -11.77
CA GLY A 141 -12.94 3.89 -10.94
C GLY A 141 -11.97 4.98 -11.37
N ASN A 142 -12.39 5.79 -12.32
CA ASN A 142 -11.44 6.57 -13.14
C ASN A 142 -11.21 7.99 -12.62
N GLU A 143 -11.96 8.42 -11.62
CA GLU A 143 -11.94 9.79 -11.11
C GLU A 143 -12.02 9.77 -9.59
N PHE A 144 -11.23 10.63 -8.93
CA PHE A 144 -11.39 10.90 -7.51
C PHE A 144 -12.56 11.85 -7.28
N GLU A 145 -13.26 11.68 -6.16
CA GLU A 145 -14.21 12.70 -5.69
C GLU A 145 -13.41 13.91 -5.22
N ILE A 146 -13.64 15.06 -5.84
CA ILE A 146 -12.95 16.32 -5.52
C ILE A 146 -13.91 17.26 -4.82
N SER A 147 -13.45 17.86 -3.72
CA SER A 147 -14.21 18.84 -2.95
C SER A 147 -13.32 20.00 -2.53
N ASN A 148 -13.93 21.17 -2.26
CA ASN A 148 -13.22 22.39 -1.86
C ASN A 148 -12.10 22.80 -2.82
N GLU A 149 -12.30 22.55 -4.11
CA GLU A 149 -11.36 22.92 -5.17
C GLU A 149 -11.29 24.43 -5.32
N LYS A 150 -10.08 24.99 -5.27
CA LYS A 150 -9.82 26.41 -5.51
C LYS A 150 -8.36 26.66 -5.89
N ILE A 151 -8.15 27.75 -6.60
CA ILE A 151 -6.81 28.30 -6.85
C ILE A 151 -6.60 29.47 -5.90
N VAL A 152 -5.52 29.43 -5.12
CA VAL A 152 -5.15 30.49 -4.18
C VAL A 152 -3.84 31.14 -4.61
N THR A 153 -3.74 32.45 -4.45
CA THR A 153 -2.46 33.17 -4.63
C THR A 153 -1.82 33.34 -3.27
N LYS A 154 -0.55 32.92 -3.13
CA LYS A 154 0.23 33.09 -1.91
C LYS A 154 1.49 33.89 -2.22
N GLU A 155 1.81 34.82 -1.33
CA GLU A 155 3.10 35.49 -1.34
C GLU A 155 4.15 34.54 -0.76
N THR A 156 5.22 34.32 -1.53
CA THR A 156 6.34 33.49 -1.09
C THR A 156 7.31 34.32 -0.24
N LYS A 157 8.20 33.64 0.48
CA LYS A 157 9.25 34.30 1.29
C LYS A 157 10.13 35.25 0.46
N ASP A 158 10.18 35.07 -0.85
CA ASP A 158 10.92 35.89 -1.81
C ASP A 158 10.12 37.11 -2.32
N GLY A 159 8.95 37.42 -1.73
CA GLY A 159 8.07 38.51 -2.14
C GLY A 159 7.35 38.29 -3.48
N LYS A 160 7.43 37.08 -4.05
CA LYS A 160 6.76 36.73 -5.31
C LYS A 160 5.42 36.08 -5.05
N ASN A 161 4.40 36.50 -5.79
CA ASN A 161 3.10 35.85 -5.80
C ASN A 161 3.13 34.57 -6.65
N LYS A 162 2.70 33.45 -6.06
CA LYS A 162 2.56 32.16 -6.74
C LYS A 162 1.16 31.62 -6.57
N LYS A 163 0.63 30.97 -7.62
CA LYS A 163 -0.67 30.31 -7.60
C LYS A 163 -0.51 28.87 -7.10
N TYR A 164 -1.42 28.44 -6.24
CA TYR A 164 -1.49 27.09 -5.70
C TYR A 164 -2.85 26.49 -6.01
N TYR A 165 -2.86 25.23 -6.42
CA TYR A 165 -4.06 24.41 -6.49
C TYR A 165 -4.31 23.76 -5.14
N THR A 166 -5.49 23.96 -4.59
CA THR A 166 -5.92 23.32 -3.35
C THR A 166 -7.22 22.58 -3.57
N ALA A 167 -7.29 21.34 -3.08
CA ALA A 167 -8.48 20.51 -3.16
C ALA A 167 -8.41 19.40 -2.13
N LYS A 168 -9.56 18.80 -1.82
CA LYS A 168 -9.65 17.57 -1.05
C LYS A 168 -10.06 16.44 -1.99
N LEU A 169 -9.17 15.47 -2.16
CA LEU A 169 -9.39 14.26 -2.93
C LEU A 169 -9.91 13.15 -2.02
N LYS A 170 -10.90 12.41 -2.51
CA LYS A 170 -11.38 11.17 -1.89
C LYS A 170 -11.40 10.05 -2.91
N ASN A 171 -10.79 8.93 -2.55
CA ASN A 171 -10.72 7.76 -3.41
C ASN A 171 -11.87 6.80 -3.09
N LYS A 172 -12.80 6.59 -4.03
CA LYS A 172 -13.85 5.57 -3.94
C LYS A 172 -13.76 4.55 -5.07
N ASN A 173 -12.58 4.40 -5.65
CA ASN A 173 -12.39 3.64 -6.88
C ASN A 173 -12.23 2.14 -6.62
N GLY A 174 -12.24 1.74 -5.35
CA GLY A 174 -12.16 0.33 -4.94
C GLY A 174 -10.74 -0.24 -4.90
N ARG A 175 -9.70 0.57 -5.15
CA ARG A 175 -8.28 0.22 -5.09
C ARG A 175 -7.41 1.35 -4.52
N GLY A 176 -6.19 1.04 -4.11
CA GLY A 176 -5.17 2.05 -3.75
C GLY A 176 -4.39 2.59 -4.95
N TYR A 177 -3.79 3.77 -4.77
CA TYR A 177 -2.91 4.43 -5.74
C TYR A 177 -1.63 4.88 -5.05
N GLU A 178 -0.48 4.69 -5.68
CA GLU A 178 0.74 5.43 -5.32
C GLU A 178 0.71 6.74 -6.10
N LEU A 179 0.13 7.77 -5.49
CA LEU A 179 -0.39 8.94 -6.18
C LEU A 179 0.71 9.97 -6.49
N GLY A 180 0.70 10.48 -7.72
CA GLY A 180 1.34 11.72 -8.11
C GLY A 180 0.33 12.73 -8.64
N VAL A 181 0.51 14.01 -8.31
CA VAL A 181 -0.20 15.12 -8.96
C VAL A 181 0.61 15.57 -10.16
N CYS A 182 0.03 15.46 -11.35
CA CYS A 182 0.69 15.80 -12.61
C CYS A 182 0.15 17.12 -13.16
N PHE A 183 1.05 18.03 -13.52
CA PHE A 183 0.71 19.26 -14.24
C PHE A 183 1.07 19.11 -15.71
N LEU A 184 0.12 19.46 -16.58
CA LEU A 184 0.23 19.31 -18.02
C LEU A 184 0.08 20.67 -18.73
N ASP A 185 0.75 20.82 -19.87
CA ASP A 185 0.54 21.95 -20.78
C ASP A 185 -0.76 21.80 -21.61
N SER A 186 -1.01 22.75 -22.53
CA SER A 186 -2.18 22.77 -23.41
C SER A 186 -2.31 21.55 -24.32
N VAL A 187 -1.19 20.95 -24.73
CA VAL A 187 -1.15 19.78 -25.62
C VAL A 187 -1.10 18.45 -24.86
N GLY A 188 -0.98 18.51 -23.52
CA GLY A 188 -0.97 17.34 -22.64
C GLY A 188 0.42 16.82 -22.29
N SER A 189 1.49 17.56 -22.59
CA SER A 189 2.85 17.19 -22.17
C SER A 189 3.02 17.39 -20.66
N ILE A 190 3.77 16.50 -20.03
CA ILE A 190 4.08 16.57 -18.60
C ILE A 190 5.05 17.73 -18.34
N ILE A 191 4.62 18.70 -17.54
CA ILE A 191 5.49 19.77 -17.02
C ILE A 191 6.15 19.32 -15.71
N SER A 192 5.37 18.70 -14.82
CA SER A 192 5.88 18.18 -13.55
C SER A 192 4.96 17.11 -12.97
N VAL A 193 5.52 16.23 -12.14
CA VAL A 193 4.77 15.26 -11.33
C VAL A 193 5.25 15.36 -9.89
N ILE A 194 4.33 15.62 -8.96
CA ILE A 194 4.64 15.77 -7.54
C ILE A 194 4.12 14.53 -6.79
N PRO A 195 4.99 13.70 -6.20
CA PRO A 195 4.56 12.52 -5.45
C PRO A 195 3.79 12.92 -4.19
N LYS A 196 2.71 12.18 -3.89
CA LYS A 196 1.88 12.33 -2.69
C LYS A 196 1.85 11.09 -1.80
N GLY A 197 2.44 9.99 -2.27
CA GLY A 197 2.41 8.70 -1.58
C GLY A 197 1.07 7.98 -1.76
N ARG A 198 0.79 7.06 -0.85
CA ARG A 198 -0.35 6.16 -0.99
C ARG A 198 -1.69 6.82 -0.67
N LEU A 199 -2.61 6.82 -1.64
CA LEU A 199 -4.03 7.10 -1.43
C LEU A 199 -4.82 5.77 -1.51
N GLY A 200 -5.05 5.16 -0.35
CA GLY A 200 -5.81 3.90 -0.25
C GLY A 200 -7.28 4.06 -0.63
N ASN A 201 -7.97 2.94 -0.87
CA ASN A 201 -9.42 2.95 -1.08
C ASN A 201 -10.15 3.54 0.13
N ASN A 202 -11.15 4.39 -0.11
CA ASN A 202 -11.84 5.23 0.88
C ASN A 202 -10.94 6.24 1.61
N GLY A 203 -9.67 6.37 1.20
CA GLY A 203 -8.74 7.35 1.73
C GLY A 203 -9.08 8.76 1.26
N GLU A 204 -8.58 9.74 2.02
CA GLU A 204 -8.70 11.16 1.71
C GLU A 204 -7.32 11.80 1.73
N LEU A 205 -7.10 12.77 0.85
CA LEU A 205 -5.87 13.55 0.76
C LEU A 205 -6.22 15.01 0.51
N THR A 206 -5.62 15.91 1.30
CA THR A 206 -5.65 17.34 1.02
C THR A 206 -4.46 17.69 0.15
N LEU A 207 -4.72 18.34 -0.98
CA LEU A 207 -3.71 18.86 -1.89
C LEU A 207 -3.48 20.34 -1.66
N GLU A 208 -2.21 20.74 -1.74
CA GLU A 208 -1.80 22.13 -1.83
C GLU A 208 -0.51 22.20 -2.66
N GLU A 209 -0.65 22.39 -3.96
CA GLU A 209 0.47 22.31 -4.90
C GLU A 209 0.67 23.61 -5.64
N GLU A 210 1.92 24.09 -5.69
CA GLU A 210 2.31 25.21 -6.53
C GLU A 210 2.04 24.86 -7.99
N ILE A 211 1.30 25.73 -8.70
CA ILE A 211 1.01 25.55 -10.13
C ILE A 211 2.25 26.00 -10.92
N PRO A 212 2.92 25.11 -11.67
CA PRO A 212 4.03 25.49 -12.52
C PRO A 212 3.62 26.49 -13.61
N LYS A 213 4.58 27.28 -14.08
CA LYS A 213 4.35 28.13 -15.26
C LYS A 213 3.92 27.26 -16.45
N LEU A 214 3.00 27.76 -17.26
CA LEU A 214 2.45 27.11 -18.47
C LEU A 214 1.56 25.88 -18.21
N ALA A 215 1.30 25.52 -16.95
CA ALA A 215 0.34 24.47 -16.65
C ALA A 215 -1.09 24.92 -16.98
N GLU A 216 -1.78 24.14 -17.81
CA GLU A 216 -3.19 24.34 -18.15
C GLU A 216 -4.08 23.24 -17.58
N TYR A 217 -3.51 22.09 -17.25
CA TYR A 217 -4.26 20.98 -16.67
C TYR A 217 -3.56 20.31 -15.50
N ILE A 218 -4.39 19.70 -14.65
CA ILE A 218 -3.99 18.80 -13.58
C ILE A 218 -4.51 17.41 -13.92
N SER A 219 -3.69 16.39 -13.73
CA SER A 219 -4.08 14.99 -13.80
C SER A 219 -3.42 14.24 -12.65
N PHE A 220 -3.73 12.96 -12.50
CA PHE A 220 -3.15 12.12 -11.47
C PHE A 220 -2.44 10.94 -12.09
N TYR A 221 -1.32 10.57 -11.49
CA TYR A 221 -0.47 9.48 -11.95
C TYR A 221 -0.39 8.40 -10.89
N ASP A 222 -0.49 7.14 -11.30
CA ASP A 222 -0.33 5.98 -10.44
C ASP A 222 1.07 5.39 -10.65
N TYR A 223 1.99 5.68 -9.72
CA TYR A 223 3.35 5.15 -9.77
C TYR A 223 3.40 3.63 -9.66
N ASN A 224 2.39 2.99 -9.04
CA ASN A 224 2.38 1.54 -8.87
C ASN A 224 2.19 0.80 -10.20
N ASN A 225 1.44 1.40 -11.13
CA ASN A 225 1.07 0.82 -12.42
C ASN A 225 1.55 1.65 -13.61
N GLN A 226 2.30 2.73 -13.36
CA GLN A 226 2.87 3.63 -14.38
C GLN A 226 1.85 4.17 -15.39
N VAL A 227 0.65 4.52 -14.92
CA VAL A 227 -0.46 5.00 -15.76
C VAL A 227 -1.07 6.27 -15.19
N PHE A 228 -1.62 7.10 -16.08
CA PHE A 228 -2.51 8.18 -15.67
C PHE A 228 -3.81 7.61 -15.15
N VAL A 229 -4.29 8.18 -14.05
CA VAL A 229 -5.69 8.07 -13.67
C VAL A 229 -6.46 8.92 -14.67
N CYS A 230 -7.51 8.39 -15.30
CA CYS A 230 -8.23 9.02 -16.42
C CYS A 230 -9.04 10.29 -16.06
N GLN A 231 -8.54 11.10 -15.14
CA GLN A 231 -9.08 12.38 -14.70
C GLN A 231 -8.15 13.51 -15.16
N LYS A 232 -8.72 14.52 -15.81
CA LYS A 232 -8.01 15.72 -16.25
C LYS A 232 -8.84 16.96 -15.91
N ILE A 233 -8.26 17.84 -15.12
CA ILE A 233 -8.89 19.05 -14.58
C ILE A 233 -8.27 20.25 -15.28
N ARG A 234 -9.09 21.16 -15.80
CA ARG A 234 -8.60 22.40 -16.41
C ARG A 234 -8.33 23.44 -15.33
N ILE A 235 -7.15 24.06 -15.38
CA ILE A 235 -6.79 25.18 -14.51
C ILE A 235 -7.50 26.42 -15.08
N ILE A 236 -8.61 26.82 -14.46
CA ILE A 236 -9.32 28.05 -14.81
C ILE A 236 -8.60 29.20 -14.09
N MET A 237 -7.78 29.95 -14.83
CA MET A 237 -6.91 30.99 -14.29
C MET A 237 -7.57 32.33 -14.01
#